data_AF-A0A9P6WSD2-F1
#
_entry.id   AF-A0A9P6WSD2-F1
#
_cell.length_a   1.000
_cell.length_b   1.000
_cell.length_c   1.000
_cell.angle_alpha   90.00
_cell.angle_beta   90.00
_cell.angle_gamma   90.00
#
_symmetry.space_group_name_H-M   'P 1'
#
loop_
_entity.id
_entity.type
_entity.pdbx_description
1 polymer ?
#
loop_
_entity_poly.entity_id
_entity_poly.type
_entity_poly.pdbx_seq_one_letter_code
_entity_poly.pdbx_strand_id
1 'polypeptide(L)'
;MGGAFHVNGNITPAAEANIWGDAEAADVVFTTDWPVTAIGLDVTTRVEMDRDGLDTLAGIGGADAELVRALAWSCTSAAPASR
;
A
#
# COMPACT_ATOMS: atom_id res chain seq x y z
N MET A 1 -0.31 6.07 6.81
CA MET A 1 0.26 4.84 6.23
C MET A 1 1.67 5.18 5.80
N GLY A 2 2.67 4.46 6.29
CA GLY A 2 4.07 4.75 6.01
C GLY A 2 5.02 4.17 7.06
N GLY A 3 6.27 3.97 6.66
CA GLY A 3 7.33 3.37 7.46
C GLY A 3 7.46 1.84 7.33
N ALA A 4 8.62 1.33 7.74
CA ALA A 4 8.95 -0.10 7.79
C ALA A 4 9.86 -0.32 9.00
N PHE A 5 9.29 -0.81 10.11
CA PHE A 5 9.96 -0.79 11.44
C PHE A 5 10.65 -2.11 11.79
N HIS A 6 10.08 -3.23 11.36
CA HIS A 6 10.58 -4.59 11.58
C HIS A 6 10.81 -5.36 10.26
N VAL A 7 10.63 -4.68 9.13
CA VAL A 7 10.87 -5.20 7.79
C VAL A 7 11.69 -4.19 6.97
N ASN A 8 12.23 -4.63 5.84
CA ASN A 8 12.93 -3.73 4.93
C ASN A 8 11.95 -2.76 4.24
N GLY A 9 12.46 -1.58 3.91
CA GLY A 9 11.75 -0.62 3.06
C GLY A 9 11.56 -1.11 1.62
N ASN A 10 10.63 -0.49 0.91
CA ASN A 10 10.27 -0.81 -0.48
C ASN A 10 10.91 0.12 -1.54
N ILE A 11 11.60 1.20 -1.13
CA ILE A 11 12.42 2.04 -2.03
C ILE A 11 13.91 1.73 -1.86
N THR A 12 14.38 1.71 -0.61
CA THR A 12 15.70 1.18 -0.23
C THR A 12 15.51 0.24 0.96
N PRO A 13 16.50 -0.59 1.35
CA PRO A 13 16.36 -1.44 2.52
C PRO A 13 15.94 -0.69 3.80
N ALA A 14 16.25 0.61 3.89
CA ALA A 14 15.91 1.46 5.04
C ALA A 14 14.74 2.42 4.79
N ALA A 15 14.18 2.50 3.57
CA ALA A 15 13.21 3.54 3.22
C ALA A 15 11.93 2.99 2.61
N GLU A 16 10.80 3.38 3.22
CA GLU A 16 9.46 3.18 2.70
C GLU A 16 9.04 4.36 1.81
N ALA A 17 8.25 4.10 0.76
CA ALA A 17 7.89 5.05 -0.28
C ALA A 17 7.31 6.39 0.20
N ASN A 18 6.36 6.39 1.13
CA ASN A 18 5.77 7.64 1.64
C ASN A 18 6.78 8.43 2.46
N ILE A 19 7.58 7.77 3.29
CA ILE A 19 8.63 8.43 4.09
C ILE A 19 9.77 8.94 3.19
N TRP A 20 10.12 8.18 2.14
CA TRP A 20 11.13 8.57 1.16
C TRP A 20 10.72 9.78 0.34
N GLY A 21 9.41 9.95 0.07
CA GLY A 21 8.89 11.09 -0.69
C GLY A 21 9.18 12.43 -0.02
N ASP A 22 9.11 12.50 1.31
CA ASP A 22 9.47 13.68 2.10
C ASP A 22 9.78 13.28 3.56
N ALA A 23 11.06 13.05 3.85
CA ALA A 23 11.50 12.61 5.17
C ALA A 23 11.39 13.71 6.24
N GLU A 24 11.52 14.98 5.85
CA GLU A 24 11.42 16.11 6.79
C GLU A 24 9.98 16.29 7.25
N ALA A 25 9.02 16.23 6.32
CA ALA A 25 7.60 16.27 6.68
C ALA A 25 7.20 15.06 7.55
N ALA A 26 7.74 13.88 7.26
CA ALA A 26 7.50 12.69 8.07
C ALA A 26 8.01 12.86 9.51
N ASP A 27 9.20 13.44 9.71
CA ASP A 27 9.75 13.72 11.04
C ASP A 27 8.85 14.67 11.83
N VAL A 28 8.38 15.75 11.20
CA VAL A 28 7.42 16.69 11.83
C VAL A 28 6.12 16.00 12.24
N VAL A 29 5.59 15.11 11.39
CA VAL A 29 4.36 14.37 11.72
C VAL A 29 4.60 13.37 12.84
N PHE A 30 5.71 12.62 12.84
CA PHE A 30 5.98 11.62 13.88
C PHE A 30 6.37 12.22 15.23
N THR A 31 6.83 13.47 15.25
CA THR A 31 7.26 14.19 16.48
C THR A 31 6.23 15.19 16.99
N THR A 32 5.02 15.21 16.40
CA THR A 32 3.93 16.10 16.83
C THR A 32 3.32 15.68 18.18
N ASP A 33 2.64 16.61 18.84
CA ASP A 33 2.08 16.42 20.18
C ASP A 33 0.76 15.61 20.19
N TRP A 34 0.11 15.42 19.04
CA TRP A 34 -1.11 14.63 18.95
C TRP A 34 -0.82 13.13 18.76
N PRO A 35 -1.74 12.23 19.16
CA PRO A 35 -1.55 10.80 18.97
C PRO A 35 -1.43 10.43 17.48
N VAL A 36 -0.31 9.82 17.11
CA VAL A 36 -0.05 9.30 15.76
C VAL A 36 -0.06 7.78 15.78
N THR A 37 -0.78 7.18 14.84
CA THR A 37 -0.75 5.73 14.60
C THR A 37 -0.02 5.44 13.29
N ALA A 38 1.16 4.84 13.37
CA ALA A 38 1.88 4.37 12.21
C ALA A 38 1.32 3.02 11.73
N ILE A 39 0.97 2.95 10.45
CA ILE A 39 0.60 1.70 9.76
C ILE A 39 1.62 1.54 8.64
N GLY A 40 2.70 0.81 8.94
CA GLY A 40 3.82 0.58 8.05
C GLY A 40 3.74 -0.73 7.27
N LEU A 41 4.77 -1.02 6.48
CA LEU A 41 4.88 -2.22 5.64
C LEU A 41 4.77 -3.51 6.45
N ASP A 42 5.19 -3.49 7.71
CA ASP A 42 5.04 -4.59 8.67
C ASP A 42 3.60 -5.09 8.80
N VAL A 43 2.63 -4.20 8.58
CA VAL A 43 1.20 -4.47 8.68
C VAL A 43 0.57 -4.58 7.30
N THR A 44 0.84 -3.62 6.41
CA THR A 44 0.13 -3.52 5.13
C THR A 44 0.47 -4.66 4.17
N THR A 45 1.63 -5.29 4.30
CA THR A 45 2.03 -6.42 3.43
C THR A 45 1.50 -7.78 3.90
N ARG A 46 0.81 -7.84 5.05
CA ARG A 46 0.23 -9.10 5.57
C ARG A 46 -1.13 -9.42 4.97
N VAL A 47 -1.81 -8.45 4.38
CA VAL A 47 -3.16 -8.59 3.85
C VAL A 47 -3.16 -8.09 2.42
N GLU A 48 -3.40 -9.02 1.50
CA GLU A 48 -3.49 -8.76 0.08
C GLU A 48 -4.91 -9.06 -0.40
N MET A 49 -5.38 -8.30 -1.38
CA MET A 49 -6.64 -8.57 -2.07
C MET A 49 -6.32 -9.27 -3.38
N ASP A 50 -6.86 -10.48 -3.54
CA ASP A 50 -6.70 -11.26 -4.76
C ASP A 50 -7.70 -10.84 -5.85
N ARG A 51 -7.59 -11.52 -7.01
CA ARG A 51 -8.42 -11.21 -8.18
C ARG A 51 -9.89 -11.49 -7.91
N ASP A 52 -10.18 -12.61 -7.26
CA ASP A 52 -11.56 -13.00 -6.94
C ASP A 52 -12.20 -12.01 -5.96
N GLY A 53 -11.42 -11.48 -5.01
CA GLY A 53 -11.83 -10.40 -4.12
C GLY A 53 -12.13 -9.10 -4.87
N LEU A 54 -11.31 -8.73 -5.85
CA LEU A 54 -11.55 -7.56 -6.71
C LEU A 54 -12.79 -7.74 -7.61
N ASP A 55 -12.99 -8.93 -8.18
CA ASP A 55 -14.18 -9.26 -8.96
C ASP A 55 -15.46 -9.19 -8.09
N THR A 56 -15.37 -9.70 -6.87
CA THR A 56 -16.45 -9.61 -5.89
C THR A 56 -16.76 -8.14 -5.54
N LEU A 57 -15.72 -7.34 -5.29
CA LEU A 57 -15.86 -5.91 -5.00
C LEU A 57 -16.53 -5.16 -6.15
N ALA A 58 -16.14 -5.42 -7.40
CA ALA A 58 -16.75 -4.82 -8.57
C ALA A 58 -18.23 -5.22 -8.73
N GLY A 59 -18.56 -6.49 -8.45
CA GLY A 59 -19.93 -6.98 -8.51
C GLY A 59 -20.89 -6.32 -7.53
N ILE A 60 -20.39 -5.80 -6.39
CA ILE A 60 -21.21 -5.14 -5.36
C ILE A 60 -21.08 -3.61 -5.35
N GLY A 61 -19.96 -3.06 -5.82
CA GLY A 61 -19.60 -1.65 -5.67
C GLY A 61 -19.90 -0.76 -6.90
N GLY A 62 -20.43 -1.34 -7.98
CA GLY A 62 -20.81 -0.58 -9.17
C GLY A 62 -19.61 0.05 -9.91
N ALA A 63 -19.82 1.20 -10.56
CA ALA A 63 -18.84 1.79 -11.47
C ALA A 63 -17.50 2.15 -10.82
N ASP A 64 -17.50 2.61 -9.57
CA ASP A 64 -16.27 3.00 -8.86
C ASP A 64 -15.41 1.77 -8.51
N ALA A 65 -16.05 0.68 -8.07
CA ALA A 65 -15.35 -0.57 -7.79
C ALA A 65 -14.85 -1.25 -9.07
N GLU A 66 -15.59 -1.13 -10.17
CA GLU A 66 -15.14 -1.59 -11.48
C GLU A 66 -13.89 -0.82 -11.95
N LEU A 67 -13.83 0.50 -11.71
CA LEU A 67 -12.63 1.28 -11.99
C LEU A 67 -11.43 0.79 -11.16
N VAL A 68 -11.62 0.54 -9.87
CA VAL A 68 -10.57 0.00 -8.99
C VAL A 68 -10.07 -1.36 -9.50
N ARG A 69 -10.98 -2.26 -9.88
CA ARG A 69 -10.65 -3.55 -10.47
C ARG A 69 -9.82 -3.40 -11.76
N ALA A 70 -10.28 -2.55 -12.68
CA ALA A 70 -9.61 -2.32 -13.96
C ALA A 70 -8.19 -1.77 -13.78
N LEU A 71 -8.00 -0.81 -12.86
CA LEU A 71 -6.68 -0.25 -12.55
C LEU A 71 -5.76 -1.29 -11.92
N ALA A 72 -6.25 -2.08 -10.96
CA ALA A 72 -5.47 -3.14 -10.32
C ALA A 72 -4.96 -4.18 -11.32
N TRP A 73 -5.76 -4.51 -12.33
CA TRP A 73 -5.36 -5.43 -13.41
C TRP A 73 -4.31 -4.84 -14.35
N SER A 74 -4.38 -3.53 -14.64
CA SER A 74 -3.39 -2.87 -15.51
C SER A 74 -1.97 -2.89 -14.94
N CYS A 75 -1.83 -2.87 -13.61
CA CYS A 75 -0.53 -2.99 -12.94
C CYS A 75 0.00 -4.43 -12.91
N THR A 76 -0.88 -5.44 -12.93
CA THR A 76 -0.49 -6.86 -12.82
C THR A 76 -0.32 -7.58 -14.17
N SER A 77 -0.72 -6.98 -15.30
CA SER A 77 -0.43 -7.53 -16.64
C SER A 77 1.05 -7.47 -17.05
N ALA A 78 1.91 -6.84 -16.23
CA ALA A 78 3.36 -6.77 -16.44
C ALA A 78 4.17 -7.86 -15.72
N ALA A 79 3.56 -8.66 -14.83
CA ALA A 79 4.24 -9.76 -14.17
C ALA A 79 3.88 -11.09 -14.84
N PRO A 80 4.86 -11.90 -15.31
CA PRO A 80 4.55 -13.23 -15.81
C PRO A 80 3.97 -14.07 -14.66
N ALA A 81 2.87 -14.78 -14.94
CA ALA A 81 2.30 -15.76 -14.02
C ALA A 81 3.33 -16.87 -13.77
N SER A 82 4.06 -16.79 -12.66
CA SER A 82 4.84 -17.91 -12.15
C SER A 82 3.89 -18.90 -11.48
N ARG A 83 3.84 -20.11 -12.05
CA ARG A 83 3.33 -21.31 -11.39
C ARG A 83 4.11 -21.64 -10.13
#